data_AF-F0YID1-F1
#
_entry.id   AF-F0YID1-F1
#
_cell.length_a   1.000
_cell.length_b   1.000
_cell.length_c   1.000
_cell.angle_alpha   90.00
_cell.angle_beta   90.00
_cell.angle_gamma   90.00
#
_symmetry.space_group_name_H-M   'P 1'
#
loop_
_entity.id
_entity.type
_entity.pdbx_description
1 polymer ?
#
loop_
_entity_poly.entity_id
_entity_poly.type
_entity_poly.pdbx_seq_one_letter_code
_entity_poly.pdbx_strand_id
1 'polypeptide(L)'
;DKHEKALLGNVVAPSDVAVTYDMIGGLDAAKTALREAITYPLKYPALYEEGVAREACKGVLLFGPPGTGKTMLAKAVATEGGASFLAVDASAIENKWLGESEKNAKAVFSLARKLAPCVVFFDEIDAVLSSREGGDDTSHGTLTSVKTTLMQEWDGLKTTRDRVVVIGSTNRPYDLDEAVLRRLPRRVLVDLPDKASRRAILDVTLARNRLDASVDLDGVAAKLEGYSGSDCKEVCREAIHADELEATALTDDLKAKCAAALDPPKLREARAADFEAAIAKLSSSVADSGPEMAKVLEWNAQYGEVKKRTKAAQS
;
A
#
# COMPACT_ATOMS: atom_id res chain seq x y z
N ASP A 1 2.15 24.15 15.03
CA ASP A 1 2.85 24.84 13.93
C ASP A 1 1.91 25.02 12.74
N LYS A 2 2.07 26.03 11.86
CA LYS A 2 1.29 26.17 10.60
C LYS A 2 1.54 24.99 9.65
N HIS A 3 2.77 24.49 9.62
CA HIS A 3 3.19 23.39 8.75
C HIS A 3 2.59 22.06 9.21
N GLU A 4 2.57 21.80 10.52
CA GLU A 4 1.89 20.64 11.11
C GLU A 4 0.38 20.68 10.82
N LYS A 5 -0.25 21.86 10.93
CA LYS A 5 -1.69 22.01 10.64
C LYS A 5 -2.04 21.67 9.20
N ALA A 6 -1.15 21.99 8.24
CA ALA A 6 -1.35 21.65 6.84
C ALA A 6 -1.33 20.12 6.58
N LEU A 7 -0.64 19.36 7.43
CA LEU A 7 -0.53 17.90 7.31
C LEU A 7 -1.68 17.15 8.00
N LEU A 8 -2.52 17.82 8.80
CA LEU A 8 -3.60 17.16 9.54
C LEU A 8 -4.64 16.49 8.62
N GLY A 9 -4.83 17.00 7.40
CA GLY A 9 -5.72 16.37 6.40
C GLY A 9 -5.24 14.99 5.95
N ASN A 10 -3.96 14.69 6.11
CA ASN A 10 -3.35 13.41 5.71
C ASN A 10 -3.21 12.44 6.90
N VAL A 11 -3.66 12.84 8.08
CA VAL A 11 -3.65 12.00 9.28
C VAL A 11 -4.94 11.19 9.33
N VAL A 12 -4.80 9.88 9.45
CA VAL A 12 -5.90 8.98 9.78
C VAL A 12 -5.68 8.48 11.20
N ALA A 13 -6.62 8.77 12.08
CA ALA A 13 -6.56 8.33 13.48
C ALA A 13 -6.72 6.80 13.57
N PRO A 14 -6.18 6.14 14.61
CA PRO A 14 -6.27 4.68 14.76
C PRO A 14 -7.70 4.13 14.68
N SER A 15 -8.71 4.88 15.14
CA SER A 15 -10.13 4.52 15.08
C SER A 15 -10.71 4.52 13.66
N ASP A 16 -10.08 5.27 12.75
CA ASP A 16 -10.60 5.57 11.42
C ASP A 16 -9.83 4.82 10.32
N VAL A 17 -8.68 4.22 10.65
CA VAL A 17 -7.97 3.31 9.74
C VAL A 17 -8.73 1.98 9.68
N ALA A 18 -9.66 1.88 8.73
CA ALA A 18 -10.55 0.72 8.61
C ALA A 18 -9.96 -0.47 7.82
N VAL A 19 -8.63 -0.61 7.72
CA VAL A 19 -7.99 -1.69 6.94
C VAL A 19 -7.21 -2.60 7.89
N THR A 20 -7.51 -3.89 7.92
CA THR A 20 -6.79 -4.91 8.70
C THR A 20 -6.07 -5.90 7.79
N TYR A 21 -5.22 -6.77 8.35
CA TYR A 21 -4.55 -7.80 7.55
C TYR A 21 -5.50 -8.82 6.91
N ASP A 22 -6.66 -9.04 7.52
CA ASP A 22 -7.70 -9.95 7.03
C ASP A 22 -8.41 -9.38 5.80
N MET A 23 -8.38 -8.06 5.63
CA MET A 23 -8.90 -7.36 4.45
C MET A 23 -7.92 -7.36 3.26
N ILE A 24 -6.81 -8.10 3.36
CA ILE A 24 -5.81 -8.20 2.30
C ILE A 24 -5.74 -9.67 1.88
N GLY A 25 -6.08 -10.01 0.64
CA GLY A 25 -5.93 -11.37 0.13
C GLY A 25 -4.46 -11.73 -0.14
N GLY A 26 -4.00 -12.88 0.33
CA GLY A 26 -2.63 -13.38 0.11
C GLY A 26 -1.54 -12.59 0.85
N LEU A 27 -0.34 -12.50 0.25
CA LEU A 27 0.83 -11.78 0.77
C LEU A 27 1.32 -12.26 2.16
N ASP A 28 1.13 -13.53 2.50
CA ASP A 28 1.38 -14.03 3.87
C ASP A 28 2.82 -13.84 4.35
N ALA A 29 3.80 -13.99 3.45
CA ALA A 29 5.20 -13.73 3.76
C ALA A 29 5.45 -12.25 4.09
N ALA A 30 4.88 -11.33 3.31
CA ALA A 30 4.99 -9.89 3.54
C ALA A 30 4.26 -9.46 4.82
N LYS A 31 3.06 -10.00 5.07
CA LYS A 31 2.32 -9.79 6.32
C LYS A 31 3.10 -10.26 7.54
N THR A 32 3.71 -11.44 7.46
CA THR A 32 4.51 -12.00 8.55
C THR A 32 5.74 -11.13 8.83
N ALA A 33 6.49 -10.75 7.79
CA ALA A 33 7.65 -9.87 7.93
C ALA A 33 7.27 -8.52 8.58
N LEU A 34 6.15 -7.92 8.18
CA LEU A 34 5.68 -6.65 8.75
C LEU A 34 5.10 -6.79 10.16
N ARG A 35 4.48 -7.94 10.49
CA ARG A 35 4.02 -8.21 11.85
C ARG A 35 5.18 -8.23 12.82
N GLU A 36 6.22 -8.99 12.48
CA GLU A 36 7.41 -9.15 13.31
C GLU A 36 8.23 -7.86 13.39
N ALA A 37 8.41 -7.16 12.27
CA ALA A 37 9.27 -5.98 12.22
C ALA A 37 8.63 -4.70 12.77
N ILE A 38 7.31 -4.55 12.64
CA ILE A 38 6.62 -3.28 12.95
C ILE A 38 5.42 -3.48 13.86
N THR A 39 4.48 -4.35 13.48
CA THR A 39 3.17 -4.41 14.14
C THR A 39 3.28 -4.84 15.61
N TYR A 40 4.06 -5.90 15.89
CA TYR A 40 4.25 -6.38 17.25
C TYR A 40 5.03 -5.40 18.13
N PRO A 41 6.15 -4.79 17.67
CA PRO A 41 6.79 -3.70 18.42
C PRO A 41 5.86 -2.53 18.75
N LEU A 42 4.98 -2.12 17.83
CA LEU A 42 4.02 -1.03 18.07
C LEU A 42 2.93 -1.41 19.08
N LYS A 43 2.40 -2.65 18.96
CA LYS A 43 1.28 -3.17 19.75
C LYS A 43 1.69 -3.61 21.16
N TYR A 44 2.88 -4.20 21.29
CA TYR A 44 3.39 -4.80 22.53
C TYR A 44 4.75 -4.22 22.92
N PRO A 45 4.88 -2.89 23.12
CA PRO A 45 6.17 -2.22 23.30
C PRO A 45 6.96 -2.76 24.51
N ALA A 46 6.29 -3.22 25.57
CA ALA A 46 6.91 -3.77 26.77
C ALA A 46 7.78 -5.02 26.50
N LEU A 47 7.52 -5.77 25.43
CA LEU A 47 8.33 -6.94 25.04
C LEU A 47 9.65 -6.56 24.36
N TYR A 48 9.81 -5.29 23.95
CA TYR A 48 10.92 -4.79 23.14
C TYR A 48 11.73 -3.70 23.86
N GLU A 49 11.80 -3.77 25.19
CA GLU A 49 12.50 -2.74 26.00
C GLU A 49 13.96 -3.10 26.32
N GLU A 50 14.46 -4.27 25.94
CA GLU A 50 15.77 -4.78 26.35
C GLU A 50 16.78 -4.93 25.20
N GLY A 51 18.05 -4.63 25.48
CA GLY A 51 19.16 -4.82 24.54
C GLY A 51 18.92 -4.21 23.16
N VAL A 52 19.31 -4.95 22.12
CA VAL A 52 19.14 -4.53 20.71
C VAL A 52 17.65 -4.46 20.31
N ALA A 53 16.75 -5.15 21.01
CA ALA A 53 15.31 -5.06 20.73
C ALA A 53 14.73 -3.67 21.06
N ARG A 54 15.42 -2.87 21.89
CA ARG A 54 15.10 -1.45 22.14
C ARG A 54 15.40 -0.56 20.94
N GLU A 55 16.26 -1.01 20.03
CA GLU A 55 16.50 -0.30 18.78
C GLU A 55 15.29 -0.49 17.87
N ALA A 56 14.54 0.58 17.61
CA ALA A 56 13.37 0.52 16.76
C ALA A 56 13.76 0.16 15.32
N CYS A 57 12.93 -0.64 14.65
CA CYS A 57 13.01 -0.76 13.19
C CYS A 57 12.78 0.64 12.60
N LYS A 58 13.86 1.26 12.11
CA LYS A 58 13.82 2.65 11.64
C LYS A 58 12.94 2.82 10.42
N GLY A 59 12.85 1.79 9.58
CA GLY A 59 12.00 1.86 8.42
C GLY A 59 11.87 0.57 7.64
N VAL A 60 10.79 0.52 6.87
CA VAL A 60 10.49 -0.60 5.97
C VAL A 60 10.17 -0.08 4.58
N LEU A 61 10.78 -0.67 3.56
CA LEU A 61 10.49 -0.40 2.16
C LEU A 61 9.55 -1.48 1.62
N LEU A 62 8.37 -1.07 1.18
CA LEU A 62 7.47 -1.88 0.37
C LEU A 62 7.72 -1.57 -1.10
N PHE A 63 8.13 -2.55 -1.88
CA PHE A 63 8.42 -2.32 -3.30
C PHE A 63 7.83 -3.42 -4.17
N GLY A 64 7.59 -3.12 -5.44
CA GLY A 64 6.95 -4.05 -6.37
C GLY A 64 6.06 -3.32 -7.36
N PRO A 65 5.44 -4.05 -8.31
CA PRO A 65 4.58 -3.45 -9.32
C PRO A 65 3.42 -2.64 -8.73
N PRO A 66 2.86 -1.69 -9.48
CA PRO A 66 1.69 -0.94 -9.05
C PRO A 66 0.48 -1.88 -8.87
N GLY A 67 -0.46 -1.48 -8.01
CA GLY A 67 -1.72 -2.23 -7.81
C GLY A 67 -1.61 -3.53 -7.01
N THR A 68 -0.48 -3.82 -6.35
CA THR A 68 -0.30 -5.02 -5.51
C THR A 68 -0.62 -4.84 -4.04
N GLY A 69 -1.13 -3.67 -3.63
CA GLY A 69 -1.63 -3.46 -2.26
C GLY A 69 -0.62 -2.92 -1.25
N LYS A 70 0.51 -2.34 -1.67
CA LYS A 70 1.52 -1.71 -0.79
C LYS A 70 0.90 -0.72 0.22
N THR A 71 0.09 0.22 -0.26
CA THR A 71 -0.58 1.24 0.58
C THR A 71 -1.60 0.61 1.53
N MET A 72 -2.34 -0.42 1.09
CA MET A 72 -3.26 -1.17 1.96
C MET A 72 -2.51 -1.90 3.08
N LEU A 73 -1.36 -2.49 2.75
CA LEU A 73 -0.53 -3.21 3.69
C LEU A 73 0.06 -2.28 4.76
N ALA A 74 0.51 -1.08 4.38
CA ALA A 74 0.95 -0.06 5.32
C ALA A 74 -0.18 0.42 6.25
N LYS A 75 -1.40 0.62 5.72
CA LYS A 75 -2.57 0.94 6.53
C LYS A 75 -2.91 -0.18 7.52
N ALA A 76 -2.85 -1.44 7.08
CA ALA A 76 -3.07 -2.60 7.94
C ALA A 76 -2.07 -2.68 9.10
N VAL A 77 -0.79 -2.38 8.86
CA VAL A 77 0.22 -2.29 9.92
C VAL A 77 -0.18 -1.26 10.99
N ALA A 78 -0.63 -0.08 10.56
CA ALA A 78 -1.03 0.99 11.49
C ALA A 78 -2.25 0.59 12.32
N THR A 79 -3.31 0.07 11.68
CA THR A 79 -4.53 -0.39 12.36
C THR A 79 -4.22 -1.47 13.40
N GLU A 80 -3.50 -2.51 12.98
CA GLU A 80 -3.22 -3.69 13.82
C GLU A 80 -2.24 -3.36 14.95
N GLY A 81 -1.33 -2.42 14.69
CA GLY A 81 -0.40 -1.87 15.67
C GLY A 81 -1.01 -0.82 16.60
N GLY A 82 -2.27 -0.41 16.37
CA GLY A 82 -2.93 0.65 17.15
C GLY A 82 -2.25 2.02 17.01
N ALA A 83 -1.72 2.31 15.82
CA ALA A 83 -0.95 3.50 15.51
C ALA A 83 -1.71 4.46 14.58
N SER A 84 -1.48 5.76 14.75
CA SER A 84 -1.93 6.79 13.82
C SER A 84 -1.25 6.56 12.46
N PHE A 85 -1.94 6.83 11.36
CA PHE A 85 -1.36 6.74 10.02
C PHE A 85 -1.21 8.15 9.43
N LEU A 86 0.02 8.58 9.18
CA LEU A 86 0.33 9.85 8.54
C LEU A 86 0.82 9.57 7.11
N ALA A 87 -0.03 9.87 6.12
CA ALA A 87 0.36 9.78 4.72
C ALA A 87 1.15 11.02 4.30
N VAL A 88 2.25 10.82 3.59
CA VAL A 88 3.13 11.88 3.13
C VAL A 88 3.35 11.72 1.63
N ASP A 89 2.69 12.60 0.87
CA ASP A 89 2.88 12.70 -0.57
C ASP A 89 4.09 13.60 -0.88
N ALA A 90 4.82 13.31 -1.96
CA ALA A 90 5.95 14.12 -2.41
C ALA A 90 5.59 15.61 -2.59
N SER A 91 4.40 15.87 -3.14
CA SER A 91 3.87 17.22 -3.33
C SER A 91 3.57 17.98 -2.03
N ALA A 92 3.36 17.28 -0.91
CA ALA A 92 3.16 17.92 0.39
C ALA A 92 4.46 18.50 0.96
N ILE A 93 5.61 17.96 0.52
CA ILE A 93 6.94 18.40 0.93
C ILE A 93 7.50 19.42 -0.06
N GLU A 94 7.30 19.19 -1.36
CA GLU A 94 7.85 20.03 -2.43
C GLU A 94 7.04 21.33 -2.63
N ASN A 95 7.46 22.41 -1.97
CA ASN A 95 7.00 23.76 -2.27
C ASN A 95 8.02 24.52 -3.13
N LYS A 96 7.55 25.48 -3.93
CA LYS A 96 8.40 26.39 -4.74
C LYS A 96 9.39 27.23 -3.92
N TRP A 97 9.27 27.23 -2.59
CA TRP A 97 10.09 28.01 -1.67
C TRP A 97 10.93 27.10 -0.77
N LEU A 98 12.24 27.08 -1.00
CA LEU A 98 13.25 26.25 -0.31
C LEU A 98 13.04 26.14 1.21
N GLY A 99 12.91 27.28 1.90
CA GLY A 99 12.79 27.32 3.36
C GLY A 99 11.45 26.84 3.91
N GLU A 100 10.39 26.79 3.09
CA GLU A 100 9.10 26.21 3.51
C GLU A 100 9.12 24.68 3.35
N SER A 101 9.82 24.15 2.34
CA SER A 101 9.97 22.70 2.12
C SER A 101 10.76 22.02 3.24
N GLU A 102 11.84 22.65 3.74
CA GLU A 102 12.57 22.13 4.92
C GLU A 102 11.74 22.15 6.20
N LYS A 103 10.94 23.21 6.41
CA LYS A 103 10.01 23.27 7.55
C LYS A 103 8.91 22.22 7.44
N ASN A 104 8.41 21.94 6.23
CA ASN A 104 7.46 20.85 5.99
C ASN A 104 8.08 19.49 6.34
N ALA A 105 9.32 19.23 5.89
CA ALA A 105 10.05 18.01 6.24
C ALA A 105 10.20 17.83 7.77
N LYS A 106 10.55 18.89 8.50
CA LYS A 106 10.59 18.87 9.98
C LYS A 106 9.21 18.69 10.60
N ALA A 107 8.19 19.31 10.02
CA ALA A 107 6.82 19.24 10.51
C ALA A 107 6.24 17.83 10.42
N VAL A 108 6.59 17.05 9.38
CA VAL A 108 6.19 15.63 9.26
C VAL A 108 6.62 14.84 10.48
N PHE A 109 7.90 14.87 10.83
CA PHE A 109 8.42 14.10 11.96
C PHE A 109 8.03 14.71 13.32
N SER A 110 7.91 16.03 13.42
CA SER A 110 7.37 16.70 14.60
C SER A 110 5.92 16.29 14.89
N LEU A 111 5.08 16.25 13.87
CA LEU A 111 3.70 15.80 13.97
C LEU A 111 3.63 14.31 14.30
N ALA A 112 4.42 13.47 13.62
CA ALA A 112 4.46 12.03 13.89
C ALA A 112 4.80 11.72 15.34
N ARG A 113 5.78 12.43 15.94
CA ARG A 113 6.12 12.31 17.36
C ARG A 113 4.97 12.71 18.29
N LYS A 114 4.18 13.71 17.92
CA LYS A 114 2.98 14.12 18.68
C LYS A 114 1.82 13.14 18.55
N LEU A 115 1.75 12.40 17.44
CA LEU A 115 0.74 11.40 17.14
C LEU A 115 1.13 9.98 17.59
N ALA A 116 2.31 9.82 18.20
CA ALA A 116 2.86 8.54 18.59
C ALA A 116 1.88 7.72 19.47
N PRO A 117 1.66 6.42 19.21
CA PRO A 117 2.30 5.61 18.17
C PRO A 117 1.85 6.01 16.76
N CYS A 118 2.79 6.14 15.82
CA CYS A 118 2.50 6.65 14.47
C CYS A 118 3.29 5.88 13.40
N VAL A 119 2.62 5.53 12.31
CA VAL A 119 3.23 5.06 11.06
C VAL A 119 3.25 6.25 10.09
N VAL A 120 4.45 6.67 9.70
CA VAL A 120 4.65 7.67 8.65
C VAL A 120 4.83 6.93 7.33
N PHE A 121 3.89 7.12 6.41
CA PHE A 121 3.88 6.44 5.12
C PHE A 121 4.26 7.41 4.00
N PHE A 122 5.41 7.19 3.37
CA PHE A 122 5.83 7.91 2.17
C PHE A 122 5.43 7.08 0.95
N ASP A 123 4.40 7.52 0.23
CA ASP A 123 4.09 6.91 -1.06
C ASP A 123 5.00 7.48 -2.15
N GLU A 124 5.38 6.63 -3.10
CA GLU A 124 6.34 6.97 -4.16
C GLU A 124 7.59 7.66 -3.61
N ILE A 125 8.23 7.04 -2.61
CA ILE A 125 9.37 7.63 -1.88
C ILE A 125 10.55 7.99 -2.80
N ASP A 126 10.67 7.36 -3.96
CA ASP A 126 11.61 7.70 -5.02
C ASP A 126 11.38 9.10 -5.63
N ALA A 127 10.16 9.62 -5.61
CA ALA A 127 9.89 10.99 -6.04
C ALA A 127 10.65 12.02 -5.19
N VAL A 128 10.72 11.80 -3.87
CA VAL A 128 11.36 12.72 -2.91
C VAL A 128 12.84 12.39 -2.70
N LEU A 129 13.21 11.11 -2.75
CA LEU A 129 14.53 10.64 -2.32
C LEU A 129 15.36 9.96 -3.42
N SER A 130 14.98 10.08 -4.70
CA SER A 130 15.74 9.50 -5.82
C SER A 130 17.18 10.01 -5.94
N SER A 131 18.03 9.18 -6.55
CA SER A 131 19.37 9.54 -7.03
C SER A 131 19.28 10.28 -8.37
N ARG A 132 18.79 11.53 -8.40
CA ARG A 132 18.89 12.33 -9.62
C ARG A 132 20.34 12.82 -9.77
N GLU A 133 21.09 12.23 -10.69
CA GLU A 133 22.43 12.69 -11.11
C GLU A 133 22.40 13.56 -12.40
N GLY A 134 21.23 13.99 -12.89
CA GLY A 134 21.18 14.81 -14.12
C GLY A 134 19.91 15.63 -14.30
N GLY A 135 19.95 16.92 -13.94
CA GLY A 135 18.96 17.92 -14.37
C GLY A 135 19.09 19.28 -13.67
N ASP A 136 19.46 20.31 -14.44
CA ASP A 136 19.49 21.76 -14.17
C ASP A 136 19.79 22.28 -12.73
N ASP A 137 20.93 22.97 -12.64
CA ASP A 137 21.67 23.47 -11.47
C ASP A 137 20.90 24.28 -10.41
N THR A 138 19.69 24.77 -10.68
CA THR A 138 18.93 25.59 -9.72
C THR A 138 17.88 24.82 -8.92
N SER A 139 17.34 23.72 -9.47
CA SER A 139 16.38 22.86 -8.77
C SER A 139 17.07 21.84 -7.86
N HIS A 140 18.32 21.48 -8.19
CA HIS A 140 19.11 20.49 -7.47
C HIS A 140 19.45 20.87 -6.02
N GLY A 141 19.76 22.13 -5.74
CA GLY A 141 20.06 22.58 -4.38
C GLY A 141 18.88 22.42 -3.43
N THR A 142 17.65 22.62 -3.95
CA THR A 142 16.41 22.58 -3.16
C THR A 142 16.02 21.18 -2.74
N LEU A 143 16.03 20.24 -3.68
CA LEU A 143 15.74 18.83 -3.39
C LEU A 143 16.80 18.22 -2.46
N THR A 144 18.06 18.61 -2.62
CA THR A 144 19.16 18.09 -1.80
C THR A 144 19.05 18.52 -0.33
N SER A 145 18.67 19.78 -0.05
CA SER A 145 18.55 20.26 1.33
C SER A 145 17.32 19.67 2.05
N VAL A 146 16.20 19.52 1.34
CA VAL A 146 14.99 18.84 1.84
C VAL A 146 15.27 17.38 2.15
N LYS A 147 15.92 16.65 1.23
CA LYS A 147 16.37 15.27 1.42
C LYS A 147 17.26 15.12 2.64
N THR A 148 18.23 16.02 2.79
CA THR A 148 19.12 16.06 3.96
C THR A 148 18.33 16.27 5.25
N THR A 149 17.37 17.18 5.24
CA THR A 149 16.50 17.46 6.40
C THR A 149 15.63 16.26 6.78
N LEU A 150 15.00 15.60 5.79
CA LEU A 150 14.23 14.37 6.02
C LEU A 150 15.11 13.26 6.62
N MET A 151 16.31 13.07 6.08
CA MET A 151 17.26 12.08 6.60
C MET A 151 17.71 12.39 8.03
N GLN A 152 17.96 13.65 8.35
CA GLN A 152 18.33 14.09 9.70
C GLN A 152 17.21 13.87 10.71
N GLU A 153 15.97 14.23 10.35
CA GLU A 153 14.80 14.02 11.23
C GLU A 153 14.51 12.53 11.43
N TRP A 154 14.68 11.72 10.38
CA TRP A 154 14.54 10.27 10.46
C TRP A 154 15.59 9.64 11.38
N ASP A 155 16.85 10.05 11.30
CA ASP A 155 17.90 9.60 12.23
C ASP A 155 17.66 10.04 13.68
N GLY A 156 16.83 11.07 13.86
CA GLY A 156 16.34 11.52 15.16
C GLY A 156 15.38 10.52 15.83
N LEU A 157 14.79 9.58 15.09
CA LEU A 157 13.95 8.50 15.61
C LEU A 157 14.84 7.37 16.15
N LYS A 158 15.36 7.55 17.36
CA LYS A 158 16.44 6.70 17.90
C LYS A 158 15.95 5.54 18.75
N THR A 159 14.72 5.58 19.26
CA THR A 159 14.28 4.63 20.29
C THR A 159 12.86 4.12 20.05
N THR A 160 12.56 2.91 20.54
CA THR A 160 11.18 2.40 20.59
C THR A 160 10.23 3.29 21.39
N ARG A 161 10.74 4.19 22.24
CA ARG A 161 9.93 5.19 22.96
C ARG A 161 9.33 6.26 22.05
N ASP A 162 9.99 6.57 20.94
CA ASP A 162 9.45 7.51 19.96
C ASP A 162 8.16 6.93 19.33
N ARG A 163 8.04 5.60 19.27
CA ARG A 163 6.91 4.86 18.69
C ARG A 163 6.49 5.37 17.31
N VAL A 164 7.44 5.89 16.54
CA VAL A 164 7.27 6.32 15.16
C VAL A 164 8.03 5.35 14.26
N VAL A 165 7.36 4.82 13.24
CA VAL A 165 7.97 3.97 12.21
C VAL A 165 7.72 4.56 10.84
N VAL A 166 8.74 4.53 9.98
CA VAL A 166 8.64 5.00 8.60
C VAL A 166 8.41 3.82 7.67
N ILE A 167 7.38 3.88 6.83
CA ILE A 167 7.16 2.94 5.74
C ILE A 167 7.25 3.72 4.43
N GLY A 168 8.17 3.33 3.55
CA GLY A 168 8.23 3.86 2.19
C GLY A 168 7.62 2.88 1.20
N SER A 169 6.90 3.36 0.20
CA SER A 169 6.54 2.55 -0.98
C SER A 169 7.17 3.09 -2.26
N THR A 170 7.53 2.18 -3.17
CA THR A 170 8.02 2.53 -4.50
C THR A 170 7.70 1.43 -5.52
N ASN A 171 7.60 1.82 -6.78
CA ASN A 171 7.59 0.89 -7.91
C ASN A 171 9.00 0.74 -8.53
N ARG A 172 9.94 1.60 -8.17
CA ARG A 172 11.29 1.72 -8.76
C ARG A 172 12.37 1.72 -7.67
N PRO A 173 12.58 0.59 -6.98
CA PRO A 173 13.52 0.54 -5.87
C PRO A 173 14.99 0.78 -6.30
N TYR A 174 15.30 0.61 -7.58
CA TYR A 174 16.61 0.89 -8.17
C TYR A 174 16.93 2.39 -8.33
N ASP A 175 15.94 3.28 -8.21
CA ASP A 175 16.13 4.73 -8.26
C ASP A 175 16.49 5.32 -6.88
N LEU A 176 16.47 4.50 -5.82
CA LEU A 176 16.79 4.91 -4.45
C LEU A 176 18.30 4.82 -4.19
N ASP A 177 18.85 5.86 -3.56
CA ASP A 177 20.25 5.87 -3.19
C ASP A 177 20.55 5.02 -1.93
N GLU A 178 21.84 4.73 -1.70
CA GLU A 178 22.27 3.96 -0.54
C GLU A 178 21.92 4.62 0.81
N ALA A 179 21.90 5.95 0.88
CA ALA A 179 21.63 6.65 2.12
C ALA A 179 20.17 6.43 2.59
N VAL A 180 19.23 6.39 1.65
CA VAL A 180 17.83 6.01 1.89
C VAL A 180 17.74 4.53 2.26
N LEU A 181 18.42 3.67 1.50
CA LEU A 181 18.39 2.22 1.71
C LEU A 181 18.95 1.81 3.09
N ARG A 182 19.91 2.55 3.65
CA ARG A 182 20.43 2.32 5.02
C ARG A 182 19.39 2.60 6.12
N ARG A 183 18.39 3.45 5.84
CA ARG A 183 17.30 3.80 6.76
C ARG A 183 16.07 2.90 6.61
N LEU A 184 16.05 2.11 5.53
CA LEU A 184 15.05 1.10 5.23
C LEU A 184 15.70 -0.29 5.26
N PRO A 185 16.13 -0.77 6.45
CA PRO A 185 16.79 -2.06 6.58
C PRO A 185 15.89 -3.22 6.17
N ARG A 186 14.58 -3.11 6.40
CA ARG A 186 13.61 -4.13 5.97
C ARG A 186 13.07 -3.79 4.59
N ARG A 187 13.18 -4.72 3.64
CA ARG A 187 12.78 -4.50 2.25
C ARG A 187 11.92 -5.67 1.80
N VAL A 188 10.63 -5.40 1.63
CA VAL A 188 9.61 -6.42 1.37
C VAL A 188 9.07 -6.24 -0.05
N LEU A 189 9.30 -7.24 -0.89
CA LEU A 189 8.69 -7.33 -2.21
C LEU A 189 7.19 -7.65 -2.07
N VAL A 190 6.37 -6.82 -2.70
CA VAL A 190 4.93 -7.00 -2.86
C VAL A 190 4.66 -7.29 -4.34
N ASP A 191 4.83 -8.55 -4.71
CA ASP A 191 4.77 -9.05 -6.09
C ASP A 191 3.32 -9.24 -6.58
N LEU A 192 3.17 -9.53 -7.87
CA LEU A 192 1.90 -9.99 -8.44
C LEU A 192 1.38 -11.23 -7.71
N PRO A 193 0.07 -11.34 -7.47
CA PRO A 193 -0.52 -12.45 -6.74
C PRO A 193 -0.45 -13.75 -7.55
N ASP A 194 -0.11 -14.85 -6.88
CA ASP A 194 -0.28 -16.21 -7.42
C ASP A 194 -1.76 -16.64 -7.42
N LYS A 195 -2.08 -17.82 -7.94
CA LYS A 195 -3.48 -18.30 -8.02
C LYS A 195 -4.17 -18.30 -6.65
N ALA A 196 -3.49 -18.78 -5.61
CA ALA A 196 -4.02 -18.83 -4.26
C ALA A 196 -4.28 -17.43 -3.69
N SER A 197 -3.35 -16.50 -3.92
CA SER A 197 -3.49 -15.10 -3.52
C SER A 197 -4.63 -14.42 -4.28
N ARG A 198 -4.78 -14.66 -5.58
CA ARG A 198 -5.93 -14.16 -6.36
C ARG A 198 -7.24 -14.69 -5.82
N ARG A 199 -7.34 -15.98 -5.53
CA ARG A 199 -8.51 -16.59 -4.89
C ARG A 199 -8.87 -15.90 -3.57
N ALA A 200 -7.87 -15.63 -2.72
CA ALA A 200 -8.06 -14.90 -1.46
C ALA A 200 -8.46 -13.43 -1.67
N ILE A 201 -7.93 -12.76 -2.70
CA ILE A 201 -8.34 -11.41 -3.08
C ILE A 201 -9.82 -11.39 -3.48
N LEU A 202 -10.27 -12.38 -4.27
CA LEU A 202 -11.68 -12.51 -4.65
C LEU A 202 -12.57 -12.72 -3.42
N ASP A 203 -12.19 -13.61 -2.48
CA ASP A 203 -12.95 -13.85 -1.24
C ASP A 203 -13.17 -12.55 -0.46
N VAL A 204 -12.09 -11.82 -0.20
CA VAL A 204 -12.15 -10.60 0.61
C VAL A 204 -12.91 -9.49 -0.12
N THR A 205 -12.71 -9.37 -1.43
CA THR A 205 -13.37 -8.33 -2.23
C THR A 205 -14.87 -8.56 -2.34
N LEU A 206 -15.29 -9.82 -2.50
CA LEU A 206 -16.68 -10.22 -2.69
C LEU A 206 -17.40 -10.62 -1.40
N ALA A 207 -16.76 -10.49 -0.22
CA ALA A 207 -17.29 -10.95 1.06
C ALA A 207 -18.67 -10.37 1.43
N ARG A 208 -19.03 -9.22 0.85
CA ARG A 208 -20.33 -8.54 1.06
C ARG A 208 -21.25 -8.59 -0.16
N ASN A 209 -20.87 -9.32 -1.21
CA ASN A 209 -21.64 -9.47 -2.44
C ASN A 209 -22.42 -10.78 -2.42
N ARG A 210 -23.56 -10.78 -3.12
CA ARG A 210 -24.36 -11.99 -3.32
C ARG A 210 -23.90 -12.67 -4.61
N LEU A 211 -23.45 -13.90 -4.50
CA LEU A 211 -22.98 -14.71 -5.62
C LEU A 211 -23.95 -15.86 -5.86
N ASP A 212 -24.29 -16.08 -7.12
CA ASP A 212 -25.09 -17.22 -7.55
C ASP A 212 -24.28 -18.52 -7.41
N ALA A 213 -24.95 -19.65 -7.22
CA ALA A 213 -24.31 -20.96 -7.07
C ALA A 213 -23.47 -21.38 -8.29
N SER A 214 -23.66 -20.76 -9.45
CA SER A 214 -22.84 -20.95 -10.65
C SER A 214 -21.42 -20.39 -10.54
N VAL A 215 -21.13 -19.50 -9.58
CA VAL A 215 -19.84 -18.80 -9.50
C VAL A 215 -18.77 -19.71 -8.89
N ASP A 216 -17.81 -20.11 -9.73
CA ASP A 216 -16.58 -20.78 -9.31
C ASP A 216 -15.42 -19.77 -9.18
N LEU A 217 -15.16 -19.32 -7.95
CA LEU A 217 -14.07 -18.38 -7.66
C LEU A 217 -12.67 -18.97 -7.90
N ASP A 218 -12.51 -20.30 -7.83
CA ASP A 218 -11.23 -20.96 -8.15
C ASP A 218 -10.97 -20.97 -9.66
N GLY A 219 -12.02 -21.15 -10.46
CA GLY A 219 -12.01 -20.98 -11.91
C GLY A 219 -11.72 -19.53 -12.32
N VAL A 220 -12.38 -18.55 -11.69
CA VAL A 220 -12.11 -17.12 -11.92
C VAL A 220 -10.65 -16.78 -11.57
N ALA A 221 -10.14 -17.20 -10.41
CA ALA A 221 -8.75 -16.95 -10.01
C ALA A 221 -7.72 -17.56 -10.98
N ALA A 222 -8.04 -18.68 -11.62
CA ALA A 222 -7.19 -19.30 -12.63
C ALA A 222 -7.09 -18.45 -13.90
N LYS A 223 -8.18 -17.80 -14.32
CA LYS A 223 -8.24 -16.94 -15.51
C LYS A 223 -7.56 -15.57 -15.34
N LEU A 224 -7.36 -15.13 -14.09
CA LEU A 224 -6.73 -13.86 -13.75
C LEU A 224 -5.18 -13.94 -13.66
N GLU A 225 -4.53 -14.84 -14.38
CA GLU A 225 -3.06 -14.89 -14.41
C GLU A 225 -2.46 -13.58 -14.94
N GLY A 226 -1.45 -13.05 -14.25
CA GLY A 226 -0.82 -11.75 -14.58
C GLY A 226 -1.55 -10.52 -14.04
N TYR A 227 -2.76 -10.66 -13.47
CA TYR A 227 -3.52 -9.54 -12.92
C TYR A 227 -2.96 -9.09 -11.57
N SER A 228 -2.90 -7.77 -11.35
CA SER A 228 -2.62 -7.20 -10.04
C SER A 228 -3.83 -7.31 -9.10
N GLY A 229 -3.64 -6.98 -7.82
CA GLY A 229 -4.76 -6.94 -6.86
C GLY A 229 -5.80 -5.90 -7.24
N SER A 230 -5.37 -4.74 -7.77
CA SER A 230 -6.27 -3.72 -8.32
C SER A 230 -7.06 -4.25 -9.52
N ASP A 231 -6.41 -4.96 -10.45
CA ASP A 231 -7.11 -5.50 -11.63
C ASP A 231 -8.15 -6.55 -11.22
N CYS A 232 -7.82 -7.43 -10.27
CA CYS A 232 -8.77 -8.40 -9.72
C CYS A 232 -10.00 -7.71 -9.10
N LYS A 233 -9.79 -6.61 -8.38
CA LYS A 233 -10.86 -5.81 -7.80
C LYS A 233 -11.74 -5.16 -8.86
N GLU A 234 -11.15 -4.64 -9.93
CA GLU A 234 -11.92 -4.05 -11.04
C GLU A 234 -12.73 -5.11 -11.81
N VAL A 235 -12.20 -6.34 -11.97
CA VAL A 235 -12.98 -7.47 -12.51
C VAL A 235 -14.18 -7.78 -11.62
N CYS A 236 -14.00 -7.83 -10.30
CA CYS A 236 -15.12 -8.01 -9.37
C CYS A 236 -16.14 -6.87 -9.53
N ARG A 237 -15.68 -5.62 -9.57
CA ARG A 237 -16.54 -4.45 -9.71
C ARG A 237 -17.35 -4.49 -11.00
N GLU A 238 -16.72 -4.79 -12.13
CA GLU A 238 -17.38 -4.89 -13.43
C GLU A 238 -18.41 -6.03 -13.44
N ALA A 239 -18.10 -7.19 -12.84
CA ALA A 239 -19.05 -8.29 -12.73
C ALA A 239 -20.30 -7.90 -11.90
N ILE A 240 -20.12 -7.13 -10.81
CA ILE A 240 -21.23 -6.62 -10.00
C ILE A 240 -21.98 -5.48 -10.72
N HIS A 241 -21.31 -4.63 -11.50
CA HIS A 241 -21.96 -3.55 -12.25
C HIS A 241 -22.70 -4.07 -13.49
N ALA A 242 -22.25 -5.15 -14.11
CA ALA A 242 -22.97 -5.80 -15.20
C ALA A 242 -24.36 -6.29 -14.74
N ASP A 243 -24.47 -6.69 -13.47
CA ASP A 243 -25.77 -6.92 -12.82
C ASP A 243 -26.65 -5.66 -12.85
N GLU A 244 -26.11 -4.49 -12.45
CA GLU A 244 -26.88 -3.25 -12.50
C GLU A 244 -27.43 -2.98 -13.91
N LEU A 245 -26.63 -3.08 -14.96
CA LEU A 245 -27.04 -2.77 -16.34
C LEU A 245 -28.13 -3.71 -16.89
N GLU A 246 -28.12 -4.99 -16.53
CA GLU A 246 -29.18 -5.93 -16.93
C GLU A 246 -30.44 -5.80 -16.06
N ALA A 247 -30.28 -5.54 -14.76
CA ALA A 247 -31.39 -5.24 -13.85
C ALA A 247 -32.03 -3.87 -14.16
N THR A 248 -31.28 -2.99 -14.83
CA THR A 248 -31.69 -1.63 -15.15
C THR A 248 -31.80 -1.38 -16.66
N ALA A 249 -32.92 -1.84 -17.21
CA ALA A 249 -33.85 -0.80 -17.64
C ALA A 249 -34.13 0.06 -16.38
N LEU A 250 -33.33 1.12 -16.17
CA LEU A 250 -33.43 2.03 -15.02
C LEU A 250 -34.72 2.84 -15.14
N THR A 251 -35.85 2.12 -15.08
CA THR A 251 -37.18 2.67 -15.23
C THR A 251 -37.39 3.68 -14.12
N ASP A 252 -38.14 4.75 -14.43
CA ASP A 252 -38.37 5.80 -13.45
C ASP A 252 -39.08 5.28 -12.18
N ASP A 253 -39.75 4.14 -12.27
CA ASP A 253 -40.32 3.37 -11.15
C ASP A 253 -39.26 2.82 -10.18
N LEU A 254 -38.16 2.25 -10.67
CA LEU A 254 -37.04 1.78 -9.83
C LEU A 254 -36.33 2.95 -9.15
N LYS A 255 -36.12 4.07 -9.86
CA LYS A 255 -35.54 5.29 -9.28
C LYS A 255 -36.41 5.86 -8.16
N ALA A 256 -37.73 5.90 -8.38
CA ALA A 256 -38.69 6.35 -7.39
C ALA A 256 -38.72 5.43 -6.16
N LYS A 257 -38.65 4.11 -6.35
CA LYS A 257 -38.57 3.12 -5.26
C LYS A 257 -37.27 3.25 -4.46
N CYS A 258 -36.12 3.42 -5.09
CA CYS A 258 -34.86 3.65 -4.39
C CYS A 258 -34.86 4.94 -3.56
N ALA A 259 -35.49 6.02 -4.07
CA ALA A 259 -35.54 7.31 -3.40
C ALA A 259 -36.51 7.36 -2.20
N ALA A 260 -37.53 6.49 -2.19
CA ALA A 260 -38.62 6.49 -1.20
C ALA A 260 -38.62 5.29 -0.24
N ALA A 261 -37.83 4.24 -0.49
CA ALA A 261 -37.87 3.01 0.30
C ALA A 261 -37.01 3.07 1.58
N LEU A 262 -37.59 2.58 2.68
CA LEU A 262 -36.85 2.28 3.92
C LEU A 262 -35.87 1.09 3.74
N ASP A 263 -36.15 0.19 2.78
CA ASP A 263 -35.28 -0.93 2.38
C ASP A 263 -35.17 -0.92 0.83
N PRO A 264 -34.09 -0.36 0.27
CA PRO A 264 -33.93 -0.27 -1.18
C PRO A 264 -33.80 -1.65 -1.83
N PRO A 265 -34.20 -1.80 -3.11
CA PRO A 265 -34.04 -3.05 -3.83
C PRO A 265 -32.57 -3.47 -3.85
N LYS A 266 -32.32 -4.75 -3.51
CA LYS A 266 -30.97 -5.33 -3.52
C LYS A 266 -30.57 -5.70 -4.93
N LEU A 267 -29.27 -5.58 -5.21
CA LEU A 267 -28.62 -6.10 -6.40
C LEU A 267 -28.91 -7.60 -6.59
N ARG A 268 -28.93 -8.06 -7.86
CA ARG A 268 -29.11 -9.47 -8.18
C ARG A 268 -27.86 -10.24 -7.78
N GLU A 269 -27.97 -11.55 -7.79
CA GLU A 269 -26.80 -12.38 -7.54
C GLU A 269 -25.91 -12.36 -8.79
N ALA A 270 -24.63 -12.08 -8.60
CA ALA A 270 -23.67 -12.13 -9.70
C ALA A 270 -23.48 -13.58 -10.14
N ARG A 271 -23.52 -13.81 -11.44
CA ARG A 271 -23.43 -15.14 -12.08
C ARG A 271 -22.07 -15.35 -12.70
N ALA A 272 -21.73 -16.59 -13.00
CA ALA A 272 -20.48 -16.91 -13.70
C ALA A 272 -20.30 -16.10 -15.00
N ALA A 273 -21.38 -15.90 -15.77
CA ALA A 273 -21.35 -15.14 -17.03
C ALA A 273 -20.91 -13.67 -16.85
N ASP A 274 -21.20 -13.04 -15.72
CA ASP A 274 -20.81 -11.66 -15.44
C ASP A 274 -19.30 -11.55 -15.26
N PHE A 275 -18.69 -12.54 -14.60
CA PHE A 275 -17.23 -12.62 -14.45
C PHE A 275 -16.54 -12.91 -15.78
N GLU A 276 -17.10 -13.79 -16.62
CA GLU A 276 -16.56 -14.03 -17.97
C GLU A 276 -16.59 -12.77 -18.82
N ALA A 277 -17.71 -12.02 -18.79
CA ALA A 277 -17.85 -10.76 -19.51
C ALA A 277 -16.87 -9.71 -18.99
N ALA A 278 -16.70 -9.60 -17.67
CA ALA A 278 -15.74 -8.68 -17.05
C ALA A 278 -14.29 -9.01 -17.43
N ILE A 279 -13.90 -10.29 -17.41
CA ILE A 279 -12.57 -10.74 -17.81
C ILE A 279 -12.31 -10.52 -19.31
N ALA A 280 -13.33 -10.67 -20.16
CA ALA A 280 -13.20 -10.39 -21.59
C ALA A 280 -13.07 -8.89 -21.90
N LYS A 281 -13.65 -8.03 -21.06
CA LYS A 281 -13.62 -6.57 -21.21
C LYS A 281 -12.35 -5.94 -20.65
N LEU A 282 -11.86 -6.45 -19.52
CA LEU A 282 -10.71 -5.91 -18.80
C LEU A 282 -9.43 -6.66 -19.18
N SER A 283 -8.28 -6.02 -18.98
CA SER A 283 -6.96 -6.61 -19.26
C SER A 283 -6.00 -6.26 -18.13
N SER A 284 -4.98 -7.09 -17.92
CA SER A 284 -3.95 -6.85 -16.90
C SER A 284 -3.25 -5.50 -17.12
N SER A 285 -3.14 -4.69 -16.07
CA SER A 285 -2.46 -3.38 -16.15
C SER A 285 -0.94 -3.47 -16.08
N VAL A 286 -0.41 -4.62 -15.68
CA VAL A 286 1.03 -4.87 -15.52
C VAL A 286 1.45 -6.04 -16.40
N ALA A 287 2.55 -5.88 -17.13
CA ALA A 287 3.17 -6.99 -17.86
C ALA A 287 3.94 -7.88 -16.88
N ASP A 288 3.48 -9.13 -16.68
CA ASP A 288 4.13 -10.15 -15.83
C ASP A 288 5.64 -10.30 -16.15
N SER A 289 5.98 -10.34 -17.44
CA SER A 289 7.33 -10.62 -17.93
C SER A 289 8.03 -9.41 -18.59
N GLY A 290 7.76 -8.19 -18.13
CA GLY A 290 8.35 -6.96 -18.67
C GLY A 290 9.77 -6.65 -18.16
N PRO A 291 10.53 -5.78 -18.85
CA PRO A 291 11.87 -5.37 -18.42
C PRO A 291 11.85 -4.68 -17.04
N GLU A 292 10.80 -3.93 -16.72
CA GLU A 292 10.65 -3.30 -15.41
C GLU A 292 10.45 -4.34 -14.29
N MET A 293 9.67 -5.39 -14.54
CA MET A 293 9.53 -6.49 -13.58
C MET A 293 10.84 -7.25 -13.39
N ALA A 294 11.60 -7.47 -14.45
CA ALA A 294 12.92 -8.09 -14.36
C ALA A 294 13.87 -7.28 -13.46
N LYS A 295 13.93 -5.95 -13.63
CA LYS A 295 14.72 -5.06 -12.77
C LYS A 295 14.30 -5.15 -11.30
N VAL A 296 13.00 -5.15 -11.01
CA VAL A 296 12.49 -5.27 -9.64
C VAL A 296 12.90 -6.59 -9.01
N LEU A 297 12.81 -7.70 -9.75
CA LEU A 297 13.19 -9.03 -9.25
C LEU A 297 14.69 -9.18 -9.07
N GLU A 298 15.50 -8.64 -9.98
CA GLU A 298 16.96 -8.60 -9.85
C GLU A 298 17.37 -7.78 -8.61
N TRP A 299 16.77 -6.61 -8.43
CA TRP A 299 16.98 -5.79 -7.25
C TRP A 299 16.56 -6.49 -5.96
N ASN A 300 15.42 -7.22 -5.96
CA ASN A 300 14.98 -8.03 -4.83
C ASN A 300 15.99 -9.14 -4.50
N ALA A 301 16.59 -9.78 -5.51
CA ALA A 301 17.58 -10.82 -5.29
C ALA A 301 18.83 -10.31 -4.56
N GLN A 302 19.20 -9.05 -4.83
CA GLN A 302 20.35 -8.39 -4.20
C GLN A 302 20.03 -7.80 -2.81
N TYR A 303 18.87 -7.15 -2.66
CA TYR A 303 18.59 -6.30 -1.50
C TYR A 303 17.36 -6.69 -0.68
N GLY A 304 16.49 -7.57 -1.17
CA GLY A 304 15.20 -7.87 -0.56
C GLY A 304 15.20 -9.04 0.43
N GLU A 305 14.21 -9.04 1.31
CA GLU A 305 14.03 -10.07 2.35
C GLU A 305 13.21 -11.26 1.86
N VAL A 306 12.13 -10.97 1.11
CA VAL A 306 11.21 -11.99 0.61
C VAL A 306 11.68 -12.44 -0.76
N LYS A 307 12.42 -13.55 -0.79
CA LYS A 307 12.87 -14.16 -2.04
C LYS A 307 11.69 -14.86 -2.72
N LYS A 308 11.46 -14.57 -4.00
CA LYS A 308 10.48 -15.30 -4.82
C LYS A 308 10.92 -16.75 -4.89
N ARG A 309 10.05 -17.71 -4.55
CA ARG A 309 10.30 -19.12 -4.84
C ARG A 309 10.34 -19.27 -6.36
N THR A 310 11.51 -19.55 -6.91
CA THR A 310 11.66 -19.88 -8.33
C THR A 310 10.87 -21.17 -8.60
N LYS A 311 10.08 -21.19 -9.70
CA LYS A 311 9.33 -22.37 -10.19
C LYS A 311 10.22 -23.61 -10.45
N ALA A 312 11.54 -23.50 -10.35
CA ALA A 312 12.51 -24.57 -10.59
C ALA A 312 12.65 -25.60 -9.45
N ALA A 313 11.93 -25.46 -8.32
CA ALA A 313 12.00 -26.41 -7.20
C ALA A 313 10.83 -27.41 -7.15
N GLN A 314 10.00 -27.47 -8.20
CA GLN A 314 8.95 -28.48 -8.38
C GLN A 314 9.11 -29.13 -9.75
N SER A 315 10.21 -29.86 -9.93
CA SER A 315 10.41 -30.87 -10.96
C SER A 315 11.12 -32.05 -10.33
#